data_AF-A0A656K152-F1
#
_entry.id   AF-A0A656K152-F1
#
_cell.length_a   1.000
_cell.length_b   1.000
_cell.length_c   1.000
_cell.angle_alpha   90.00
_cell.angle_beta   90.00
_cell.angle_gamma   90.00
#
_symmetry.space_group_name_H-M   'P 1'
#
loop_
_entity.id
_entity.type
_entity.pdbx_description
1 polymer ?
#
loop_
_entity_poly.entity_id
_entity_poly.type
_entity_poly.pdbx_seq_one_letter_code
_entity_poly.pdbx_strand_id
1 'polypeptide(L)'
;PSGRQVLGMADALVVNDPITGQGSNNAAKCSKVYLQSVLDHGDQAFDQQWMEQTFEQYWSYARHVVEWTNSMLMPPPQHLLELLGAASQSQPLASAITNAFDDPRQFAPWWFDAEQCQAFIQKNNKQAA
;
A
#
# COMPACT_ATOMS: atom_id res chain seq x y z
N PRO A 1 -5.05 9.90 36.07
CA PRO A 1 -5.31 9.53 34.66
C PRO A 1 -6.76 9.01 34.51
N SER A 2 -7.44 9.31 33.40
CA SER A 2 -8.89 9.04 33.22
C SER A 2 -9.24 7.61 32.78
N GLY A 3 -8.26 6.80 32.35
CA GLY A 3 -8.48 5.42 31.88
C GLY A 3 -9.22 5.29 30.55
N ARG A 4 -9.53 6.41 29.87
CA ARG A 4 -10.24 6.41 28.59
C ARG A 4 -9.34 5.89 27.46
N GLN A 5 -9.90 5.05 26.60
CA GLN A 5 -9.26 4.58 25.37
C GLN A 5 -9.30 5.67 24.29
N VAL A 6 -8.28 5.72 23.44
CA VAL A 6 -8.15 6.65 22.32
C VAL A 6 -7.65 5.88 21.11
N LEU A 7 -8.32 6.05 19.97
CA LEU A 7 -7.89 5.48 18.69
C LEU A 7 -6.81 6.37 18.06
N GLY A 8 -5.63 5.79 17.79
CA GLY A 8 -4.56 6.44 17.04
C GLY A 8 -4.88 6.51 15.54
N MET A 9 -4.22 7.42 14.82
CA MET A 9 -4.40 7.59 13.38
C MET A 9 -3.06 7.90 12.69
N ALA A 10 -2.93 7.53 11.42
CA ALA A 10 -1.77 7.84 10.58
C ALA A 10 -0.44 7.44 11.26
N ASP A 11 0.55 8.34 11.27
CA ASP A 11 1.90 8.10 11.82
C ASP A 11 1.91 7.76 13.32
N ALA A 12 0.81 7.98 14.05
CA ALA A 12 0.71 7.50 15.43
C ALA A 12 0.61 5.96 15.51
N LEU A 13 0.19 5.29 14.43
CA LEU A 13 0.03 3.83 14.36
C LEU A 13 0.87 3.17 13.26
N VAL A 14 0.98 3.80 12.08
CA VAL A 14 1.67 3.24 10.92
C VAL A 14 2.68 4.25 10.40
N VAL A 15 3.96 4.01 10.68
CA VAL A 15 5.07 4.83 10.23
C VAL A 15 5.84 4.08 9.15
N ASN A 16 5.98 4.69 7.97
CA ASN A 16 6.73 4.15 6.86
C ASN A 16 8.06 4.90 6.69
N ASP A 17 9.08 4.21 6.18
CA ASP A 17 10.27 4.88 5.65
C ASP A 17 9.88 5.78 4.46
N PRO A 18 10.43 7.01 4.34
CA PRO A 18 10.06 7.95 3.29
C PRO A 18 10.50 7.53 1.88
N ILE A 19 11.27 6.44 1.70
CA ILE A 19 11.81 5.99 0.40
C ILE A 19 10.75 5.81 -0.70
N THR A 20 9.52 5.45 -0.34
CA THR A 20 8.39 5.31 -1.29
C THR A 20 7.48 6.54 -1.35
N GLY A 21 7.67 7.54 -0.49
CA GLY A 21 6.85 8.75 -0.45
C GLY A 21 5.40 8.55 0.04
N GLN A 22 5.10 7.44 0.70
CA GLN A 22 3.71 7.05 0.96
C GLN A 22 3.09 7.58 2.27
N GLY A 23 3.86 8.20 3.16
CA GLY A 23 3.37 8.63 4.48
C GLY A 23 2.12 9.50 4.41
N SER A 24 2.15 10.59 3.62
CA SER A 24 0.99 11.48 3.45
C SER A 24 -0.20 10.80 2.78
N ASN A 25 0.05 9.91 1.80
CA ASN A 25 -1.00 9.16 1.11
C ASN A 25 -1.70 8.18 2.08
N ASN A 26 -0.92 7.53 2.94
CA ASN A 26 -1.43 6.66 4.01
C ASN A 26 -2.25 7.45 5.03
N ALA A 27 -1.74 8.60 5.49
CA ALA A 27 -2.47 9.47 6.41
C ALA A 27 -3.81 9.93 5.82
N ALA A 28 -3.84 10.37 4.56
CA ALA A 28 -5.07 10.80 3.90
C ALA A 28 -6.09 9.65 3.74
N LYS A 29 -5.64 8.45 3.35
CA LYS A 29 -6.50 7.27 3.25
C LYS A 29 -7.02 6.82 4.63
N CYS A 30 -6.19 6.88 5.67
CA CYS A 30 -6.58 6.64 7.06
C CYS A 30 -7.70 7.59 7.50
N SER A 31 -7.51 8.91 7.31
CA SER A 31 -8.52 9.93 7.61
C SER A 31 -9.85 9.65 6.93
N LYS A 32 -9.83 9.24 5.65
CA LYS A 32 -11.04 8.94 4.87
C LYS A 32 -11.79 7.74 5.44
N VAL A 33 -11.08 6.64 5.73
CA VAL A 33 -11.68 5.43 6.33
C VAL A 33 -12.28 5.80 7.69
N TYR A 34 -11.53 6.47 8.55
CA TYR A 34 -11.96 6.79 9.91
C TYR A 34 -13.16 7.73 9.90
N LEU A 35 -13.16 8.75 9.04
CA LEU A 35 -14.31 9.65 8.89
C LEU A 35 -15.57 8.86 8.49
N GLN A 36 -15.45 7.96 7.51
CA GLN A 36 -16.58 7.13 7.09
C GLN A 36 -17.05 6.22 8.23
N SER A 37 -16.14 5.55 8.95
CA SER A 37 -16.48 4.70 10.09
C SER A 37 -17.15 5.49 11.23
N VAL A 38 -16.76 6.74 11.48
CA VAL A 38 -17.40 7.61 12.46
C VAL A 38 -18.82 7.98 12.02
N LEU A 39 -19.01 8.36 10.76
CA LEU A 39 -20.32 8.73 10.22
C LEU A 39 -21.28 7.54 10.20
N ASP A 40 -20.81 6.35 9.81
CA ASP A 40 -21.62 5.13 9.75
C ASP A 40 -21.99 4.62 11.16
N HIS A 41 -21.15 4.88 12.16
CA HIS A 41 -21.41 4.48 13.56
C HIS A 41 -22.46 5.36 14.24
N GLY A 42 -22.55 6.65 13.85
CA GLY A 42 -23.50 7.60 14.40
C GLY A 42 -23.31 7.84 15.89
N ASP A 43 -24.40 7.77 16.66
CA ASP A 43 -24.41 8.05 18.11
C ASP A 43 -24.07 6.82 18.99
N GLN A 44 -23.63 5.72 18.37
CA GLN A 44 -23.23 4.51 19.11
C GLN A 44 -21.91 4.72 19.88
N ALA A 45 -21.65 3.86 20.87
CA ALA A 45 -20.44 3.96 21.68
C ALA A 45 -19.18 3.64 20.85
N PHE A 46 -18.19 4.52 20.88
CA PHE A 46 -16.85 4.28 20.31
C PHE A 46 -16.02 3.41 21.26
N ASP A 47 -16.41 2.14 21.39
CA ASP A 47 -15.71 1.17 22.23
C ASP A 47 -14.48 0.56 21.54
N GLN A 48 -13.74 -0.27 22.28
CA GLN A 48 -12.55 -0.93 21.77
C GLN A 48 -12.83 -1.76 20.50
N GLN A 49 -13.96 -2.45 20.43
CA GLN A 49 -14.29 -3.29 19.28
C GLN A 49 -14.46 -2.44 18.03
N TRP A 50 -15.15 -1.30 18.14
CA TRP A 50 -15.26 -0.35 17.04
C TRP A 50 -13.90 0.24 16.65
N MET A 51 -13.05 0.56 17.62
CA MET A 51 -11.69 1.08 17.36
C MET A 51 -10.84 0.08 16.57
N GLU A 52 -10.86 -1.19 16.97
CA GLU A 52 -10.14 -2.28 16.28
C GLU A 52 -10.67 -2.49 14.87
N GLN A 53 -11.99 -2.57 14.69
CA GLN A 53 -12.61 -2.74 13.38
C GLN A 53 -12.31 -1.57 12.43
N THR A 54 -12.31 -0.34 12.94
CA THR A 54 -11.97 0.87 12.18
C THR A 54 -10.51 0.84 11.73
N PHE A 55 -9.59 0.43 12.62
CA PHE A 55 -8.19 0.25 12.25
C PHE A 55 -7.99 -0.86 11.23
N GLU A 56 -8.63 -2.03 11.40
CA GLU A 56 -8.50 -3.16 10.47
C GLU A 56 -8.99 -2.83 9.06
N GLN A 57 -10.04 -2.00 8.93
CA GLN A 57 -10.48 -1.48 7.64
C GLN A 57 -9.36 -0.67 6.95
N TYR A 58 -8.70 0.23 7.67
CA TYR A 58 -7.54 0.97 7.14
C TYR A 58 -6.35 0.04 6.86
N TRP A 59 -6.06 -0.88 7.77
CA TRP A 59 -4.94 -1.81 7.68
C TRP A 59 -5.03 -2.74 6.47
N SER A 60 -6.24 -3.11 6.07
CA SER A 60 -6.48 -3.89 4.84
C SER A 60 -5.85 -3.27 3.58
N TYR A 61 -5.74 -1.93 3.54
CA TYR A 61 -5.00 -1.19 2.52
C TYR A 61 -3.55 -0.94 2.94
N ALA A 62 -3.33 -0.39 4.14
CA ALA A 62 -2.02 0.11 4.58
C ALA A 62 -0.93 -0.97 4.62
N ARG A 63 -1.32 -2.22 4.91
CA ARG A 63 -0.40 -3.37 4.92
C ARG A 63 0.36 -3.54 3.60
N HIS A 64 -0.28 -3.27 2.46
CA HIS A 64 0.35 -3.37 1.14
C HIS A 64 1.41 -2.29 0.93
N VAL A 65 1.15 -1.10 1.47
CA VAL A 65 2.10 0.01 1.45
C VAL A 65 3.30 -0.28 2.33
N VAL A 66 3.07 -0.83 3.52
CA VAL A 66 4.13 -1.25 4.45
C VAL A 66 4.99 -2.36 3.84
N GLU A 67 4.37 -3.40 3.29
CA GLU A 67 5.07 -4.52 2.68
C GLU A 67 5.94 -4.07 1.50
N TRP A 68 5.38 -3.26 0.59
CA TRP A 68 6.14 -2.72 -0.54
C TRP A 68 7.27 -1.79 -0.09
N THR A 69 7.01 -0.87 0.84
CA THR A 69 8.04 0.04 1.37
C THR A 69 9.19 -0.72 2.02
N ASN A 70 8.89 -1.73 2.83
CA ASN A 70 9.92 -2.56 3.45
C ASN A 70 10.72 -3.35 2.41
N SER A 71 10.09 -3.82 1.32
CA SER A 71 10.82 -4.49 0.23
C SER A 71 11.82 -3.57 -0.47
N MET A 72 11.54 -2.28 -0.57
CA MET A 72 12.42 -1.27 -1.18
C MET A 72 13.66 -0.96 -0.34
N LEU A 73 13.66 -1.32 0.95
CA LEU A 73 14.82 -1.15 1.85
C LEU A 73 15.82 -2.31 1.77
N MET A 74 15.41 -3.42 1.16
CA MET A 74 16.24 -4.60 0.99
C MET A 74 16.98 -4.55 -0.35
N PRO A 75 18.11 -5.26 -0.49
CA PRO A 75 18.74 -5.45 -1.80
C PRO A 75 17.71 -5.99 -2.81
N PRO A 76 17.58 -5.38 -4.01
CA PRO A 76 16.58 -5.79 -4.97
C PRO A 76 16.87 -7.22 -5.45
N PRO A 77 15.89 -8.13 -5.40
CA PRO A 77 16.02 -9.46 -5.97
C PRO A 77 16.16 -9.38 -7.50
N GLN A 78 16.72 -10.44 -8.09
CA GLN A 78 17.05 -10.49 -9.51
C GLN A 78 15.85 -10.18 -10.43
N HIS A 79 14.65 -10.66 -10.11
CA HIS A 79 13.46 -10.40 -10.93
C HIS A 79 13.06 -8.92 -10.96
N LEU A 80 13.33 -8.16 -9.90
CA LEU A 80 13.07 -6.70 -9.89
C LEU A 80 14.11 -5.95 -10.72
N LEU A 81 15.37 -6.39 -10.73
CA LEU A 81 16.39 -5.82 -11.61
C LEU A 81 16.02 -6.04 -13.09
N GLU A 82 15.55 -7.24 -13.42
CA GLU A 82 15.06 -7.57 -14.77
C GLU A 82 13.81 -6.77 -15.15
N LEU A 83 12.87 -6.61 -14.22
CA LEU A 83 11.68 -5.78 -14.40
C LEU A 83 12.04 -4.33 -14.71
N LEU A 84 12.92 -3.72 -13.91
CA LEU A 84 13.36 -2.34 -14.09
C LEU A 84 14.13 -2.18 -15.41
N GLY A 85 14.98 -3.17 -15.76
CA GLY A 85 15.66 -3.23 -17.05
C GLY A 85 14.68 -3.27 -18.22
N ALA A 86 13.65 -4.12 -18.16
CA ALA A 86 12.60 -4.22 -19.18
C ALA A 86 11.75 -2.94 -19.26
N ALA A 87 11.38 -2.36 -18.12
CA ALA A 87 10.62 -1.12 -18.05
C ALA A 87 11.37 0.07 -18.70
N SER A 88 12.70 0.10 -18.62
CA SER A 88 13.50 1.14 -19.29
C SER A 88 13.34 1.17 -20.82
N GLN A 89 12.87 0.06 -21.41
CA GLN A 89 12.67 -0.10 -22.85
C GLN A 89 11.18 -0.25 -23.23
N SER A 90 10.25 -0.15 -22.28
CA SER A 90 8.83 -0.44 -22.48
C SER A 90 7.95 0.55 -21.71
N GLN A 91 7.33 1.48 -22.45
CA GLN A 91 6.43 2.48 -21.87
C GLN A 91 5.27 1.85 -21.10
N PRO A 92 4.59 0.77 -21.57
CA PRO A 92 3.53 0.15 -20.80
C PRO A 92 4.00 -0.39 -19.44
N LEU A 93 5.20 -1.00 -19.39
CA LEU A 93 5.79 -1.46 -18.13
C LEU A 93 6.14 -0.30 -17.20
N ALA A 94 6.79 0.73 -17.72
CA ALA A 94 7.11 1.93 -16.93
C ALA A 94 5.84 2.57 -16.35
N SER A 95 4.80 2.75 -17.18
CA SER A 95 3.50 3.28 -16.76
C SER A 95 2.84 2.42 -15.69
N ALA A 96 2.90 1.08 -15.81
CA ALA A 96 2.30 0.19 -14.83
C ALA A 96 3.02 0.27 -13.47
N ILE A 97 4.34 0.36 -13.45
CA ILE A 97 5.13 0.57 -12.22
C ILE A 97 4.78 1.92 -11.59
N THR A 98 4.77 3.01 -12.37
CA THR A 98 4.49 4.34 -11.83
C THR A 98 3.06 4.48 -11.32
N ASN A 99 2.08 3.89 -12.01
CA ASN A 99 0.69 3.92 -11.56
C ASN A 99 0.47 3.10 -10.28
N ALA A 100 1.27 2.06 -10.04
CA ALA A 100 1.20 1.27 -8.81
C ALA A 100 1.64 2.06 -7.55
N PHE A 101 2.30 3.22 -7.68
CA PHE A 101 2.55 4.10 -6.54
C PHE A 101 1.25 4.68 -5.94
N ASP A 102 0.26 4.99 -6.79
CA ASP A 102 -1.05 5.50 -6.35
C ASP A 102 -1.84 4.42 -5.59
N ASP A 103 -1.74 3.17 -6.07
CA ASP A 103 -2.35 2.00 -5.44
C ASP A 103 -1.38 0.84 -5.27
N PRO A 104 -0.63 0.79 -4.15
CA PRO A 104 0.36 -0.25 -3.90
C PRO A 104 -0.19 -1.68 -3.80
N ARG A 105 -1.51 -1.86 -3.72
CA ARG A 105 -2.14 -3.19 -3.84
C ARG A 105 -1.85 -3.82 -5.21
N GLN A 106 -1.62 -3.00 -6.22
CA GLN A 106 -1.33 -3.46 -7.57
C GLN A 106 0.05 -4.09 -7.70
N PHE A 107 0.99 -3.87 -6.78
CA PHE A 107 2.31 -4.50 -6.81
C PHE A 107 2.23 -6.03 -6.60
N ALA A 108 1.27 -6.50 -5.80
CA ALA A 108 1.09 -7.93 -5.62
C ALA A 108 0.31 -8.55 -6.81
N PRO A 109 0.70 -9.75 -7.30
CA PRO A 109 1.82 -10.56 -6.81
C PRO A 109 3.16 -10.28 -7.51
N TRP A 110 3.17 -9.59 -8.65
CA TRP A 110 4.31 -9.53 -9.58
C TRP A 110 5.55 -8.80 -9.02
N TRP A 111 5.41 -7.97 -8.00
CA TRP A 111 6.55 -7.37 -7.31
C TRP A 111 7.25 -8.38 -6.38
N PHE A 112 6.50 -9.27 -5.76
CA PHE A 112 6.97 -10.16 -4.69
C PHE A 112 7.29 -11.58 -5.15
N ASP A 113 6.79 -11.99 -6.32
CA ASP A 113 6.99 -13.33 -6.87
C ASP A 113 7.66 -13.27 -8.25
N ALA A 114 8.72 -14.04 -8.43
CA ALA A 114 9.54 -14.02 -9.64
C ALA A 114 8.80 -14.58 -10.87
N GLU A 115 7.98 -15.63 -10.72
CA GLU A 115 7.21 -16.21 -11.83
C GLU A 115 6.12 -15.24 -12.28
N GLN A 116 5.42 -14.62 -11.32
CA GLN A 116 4.41 -13.61 -11.60
C GLN A 116 5.02 -12.34 -12.23
N CYS A 117 6.23 -11.95 -11.81
CA CYS A 117 6.98 -10.86 -12.42
C CYS A 117 7.26 -11.14 -13.90
N GLN A 118 7.74 -12.34 -14.22
CA GLN A 118 8.02 -12.73 -15.60
C GLN A 118 6.75 -12.77 -16.46
N ALA A 119 5.65 -13.33 -15.94
CA ALA A 119 4.36 -13.31 -16.61
C ALA A 119 3.86 -11.87 -16.86
N PHE A 120 4.06 -10.97 -15.90
CA PHE A 120 3.72 -9.56 -16.00
C PHE A 120 4.53 -8.83 -17.09
N ILE A 121 5.85 -9.06 -17.17
CA ILE A 121 6.72 -8.52 -18.22
C ILE A 121 6.24 -8.97 -19.61
N GLN A 122 6.02 -10.28 -19.77
CA GLN A 122 5.58 -10.85 -21.04
C GLN A 122 4.21 -10.30 -21.49
N LYS A 123 3.27 -10.14 -20.57
CA LYS A 123 1.94 -9.61 -20.85
C LYS A 123 1.98 -8.17 -21.36
N ASN A 124 2.74 -7.29 -20.69
CA ASN A 124 2.80 -5.88 -21.05
C ASN A 124 3.60 -5.62 -22.33
N ASN A 125 4.63 -6.43 -22.60
CA ASN A 125 5.37 -6.32 -23.87
C ASN A 125 4.53 -6.73 -25.09
N LYS A 126 3.61 -7.70 -24.94
CA LYS A 126 2.66 -8.08 -26.00
C LYS A 126 1.62 -7.00 -26.30
N GLN A 127 1.33 -6.11 -25.35
CA GLN A 127 0.41 -4.99 -25.55
C GLN A 127 1.06 -3.79 -26.24
N ALA A 128 2.39 -3.76 -26.30
CA ALA A 128 3.16 -2.70 -26.94
C ALA A 128 3.45 -2.96 -28.43
N ALA A 129 3.30 -4.22 -28.88
CA ALA A 129 3.55 -4.68 -30.26
C ALA A 129 2.26 -4.69 -31.08
#